data_AF-A0A2V6QP04-F1
#
_entry.id   AF-A0A2V6QP04-F1
#
_cell.length_a   1.000
_cell.length_b   1.000
_cell.length_c   1.000
_cell.angle_alpha   90.00
_cell.angle_beta   90.00
_cell.angle_gamma   90.00
#
_symmetry.space_group_name_H-M   'P 1'
#
loop_
_entity.id
_entity.type
_entity.pdbx_description
1 polymer ?
#
loop_
_entity_poly.entity_id
_entity_poly.type
_entity_poly.pdbx_seq_one_letter_code
_entity_poly.pdbx_strand_id
1 'polypeptide(L)'
;MKPFVINRYGRMVFPSNFFPNLDFSVFETLDQFAAVIRRDFEEKAPTETDIVTRLESGAYRGRYDLLRDLALDLFWVNRYALTMYEKRPTRWRDVPRMRDDIFLPIFKPWESGELTAAIERGYRALKPTWDEGTEDKIFRVLIDVFRHKAGAGAELEPIKPTVAEILTSPRNLTYHLSVHNPDFPGYGHDDIIECSHAVPELEALLRQMMVLHNQFRWNRDRMRVVEVGKLADDDFVVVYHPRSDEVRDFIRRVKRGQRSRPPKPPALASRQPTTPYPPVDVRRQFRVMPRLESLAVYQGERPCTNDDLIRNAAYSWSPMTADEIEEKTGIRQRLYTDLDLDHIALLAAQGALDKARRKPEEIGAVLFCSCTSAKMMPSLATWLSGRLGMFQTHASCDIVAACAGLPYGLSEAVRLLQEVERPVLVVCGEKFSDKIGTVRTSRMIFGDGAAAVVVGPAPAGAAPDIEYYQTYASGPMSEVDSIVWPNPDFDNNITVYGPEVKALVKRYLTQMIRELDALPSPDGGGRSLLQAIDLIVPHQANKTMVVHYAKAAGLAPEQLYFNIERVGNTSSASIPLAIYDAVQDGKIDRPMRLFAPGFGAGAVGGYVVMRLDPAIVAK
;
A
#
# COMPACT_ATOMS: atom_id res chain seq x y z
N MET A 1 -7.96 5.00 -7.49
CA MET A 1 -7.80 4.66 -6.06
C MET A 1 -8.43 3.30 -5.83
N LYS A 2 -7.94 2.53 -4.85
CA LYS A 2 -8.41 1.17 -4.56
C LYS A 2 -9.02 1.14 -3.15
N PRO A 3 -10.20 1.76 -2.94
CA PRO A 3 -10.77 1.88 -1.60
C PRO A 3 -11.16 0.50 -1.05
N PHE A 4 -11.15 0.38 0.28
CA PHE A 4 -11.80 -0.72 0.96
C PHE A 4 -13.32 -0.48 1.07
N VAL A 5 -14.06 -1.52 1.38
CA VAL A 5 -15.49 -1.47 1.70
C VAL A 5 -15.74 -2.17 3.03
N ILE A 6 -16.87 -1.85 3.66
CA ILE A 6 -17.33 -2.53 4.87
C ILE A 6 -18.51 -3.40 4.50
N ASN A 7 -18.37 -4.70 4.72
CA ASN A 7 -19.43 -5.65 4.41
C ASN A 7 -20.55 -5.59 5.47
N ARG A 8 -21.65 -6.32 5.25
CA ARG A 8 -22.81 -6.35 6.16
C ARG A 8 -22.51 -6.87 7.57
N TYR A 9 -21.36 -7.52 7.76
CA TYR A 9 -20.88 -8.01 9.05
C TYR A 9 -19.96 -7.00 9.76
N GLY A 10 -19.80 -5.80 9.22
CA GLY A 10 -18.90 -4.77 9.76
C GLY A 10 -17.42 -5.04 9.52
N ARG A 11 -17.08 -5.97 8.62
CA ARG A 11 -15.69 -6.34 8.31
C ARG A 11 -15.16 -5.58 7.11
N MET A 12 -13.88 -5.25 7.18
CA MET A 12 -13.16 -4.59 6.10
C MET A 12 -12.83 -5.57 4.98
N VAL A 13 -13.14 -5.17 3.75
CA VAL A 13 -12.86 -5.94 2.54
C VAL A 13 -12.13 -5.04 1.53
N PHE A 14 -11.11 -5.58 0.87
CA PHE A 14 -10.38 -4.90 -0.21
C PHE A 14 -10.74 -5.53 -1.55
N PRO A 15 -11.72 -4.98 -2.30
CA PRO A 15 -12.18 -5.58 -3.55
C PRO A 15 -11.06 -5.81 -4.57
N SER A 16 -10.07 -4.91 -4.61
CA SER A 16 -8.91 -4.97 -5.51
C SER A 16 -8.05 -6.24 -5.35
N ASN A 17 -8.18 -6.96 -4.23
CA ASN A 17 -7.46 -8.22 -4.01
C ASN A 17 -8.12 -9.43 -4.67
N PHE A 18 -9.41 -9.33 -4.96
CA PHE A 18 -10.22 -10.42 -5.51
C PHE A 18 -10.63 -10.14 -6.96
N PHE A 19 -10.69 -8.87 -7.34
CA PHE A 19 -11.00 -8.40 -8.69
C PHE A 19 -9.79 -7.64 -9.24
N PRO A 20 -8.83 -8.32 -9.90
CA PRO A 20 -7.65 -7.66 -10.45
C PRO A 20 -8.07 -6.60 -11.45
N ASN A 21 -7.75 -5.34 -11.14
CA ASN A 21 -7.98 -4.19 -11.98
C ASN A 21 -6.67 -3.41 -12.09
N LEU A 22 -5.81 -3.86 -12.99
CA LEU A 22 -4.55 -3.21 -13.28
C LEU A 22 -4.80 -1.96 -14.12
N ASP A 23 -4.03 -0.91 -13.87
CA ASP A 23 -3.98 0.30 -14.68
C ASP A 23 -3.18 0.00 -15.95
N PHE A 24 -3.88 -0.24 -17.06
CA PHE A 24 -3.22 -0.55 -18.35
C PHE A 24 -2.69 0.70 -19.06
N SER A 25 -2.94 1.90 -18.53
CA SER A 25 -2.40 3.14 -19.10
C SER A 25 -0.89 3.29 -18.86
N VAL A 26 -0.33 2.61 -17.85
CA VAL A 26 1.10 2.71 -17.54
C VAL A 26 2.00 1.73 -18.30
N PHE A 27 1.43 0.73 -18.95
CA PHE A 27 2.19 -0.24 -19.74
C PHE A 27 2.32 0.23 -21.19
N GLU A 28 3.56 0.43 -21.62
CA GLU A 28 3.92 0.78 -23.00
C GLU A 28 4.35 -0.46 -23.80
N THR A 29 4.96 -1.44 -23.13
CA THR A 29 5.45 -2.68 -23.76
C THR A 29 4.89 -3.94 -23.12
N LEU A 30 4.94 -5.04 -23.88
CA LEU A 30 4.58 -6.36 -23.36
C LEU A 30 5.50 -6.80 -22.22
N ASP A 31 6.79 -6.45 -22.30
CA ASP A 31 7.79 -6.80 -21.29
C ASP A 31 7.50 -6.14 -19.94
N GLN A 32 7.07 -4.87 -19.94
CA GLN A 32 6.68 -4.16 -18.72
C GLN A 32 5.49 -4.86 -18.06
N PHE A 33 4.45 -5.15 -18.85
CA PHE A 33 3.28 -5.87 -18.36
C PHE A 33 3.64 -7.28 -17.86
N ALA A 34 4.46 -8.02 -18.61
CA ALA A 34 4.91 -9.35 -18.24
C ALA A 34 5.73 -9.35 -16.94
N ALA A 35 6.55 -8.32 -16.70
CA ALA A 35 7.30 -8.17 -15.45
C ALA A 35 6.37 -7.99 -14.23
N VAL A 36 5.32 -7.17 -14.37
CA VAL A 36 4.29 -7.01 -13.32
C VAL A 36 3.58 -8.33 -13.04
N ILE A 37 3.14 -9.01 -14.09
CA ILE A 37 2.45 -10.31 -13.98
C ILE A 37 3.35 -11.36 -13.34
N ARG A 38 4.63 -11.43 -13.72
CA ARG A 38 5.60 -12.37 -13.15
C ARG A 38 5.73 -12.19 -11.64
N ARG A 39 5.94 -10.95 -11.19
CA ARG A 39 6.07 -10.63 -9.76
C ARG A 39 4.81 -10.99 -8.96
N ASP A 40 3.64 -10.64 -9.50
CA ASP A 40 2.39 -10.74 -8.75
C ASP A 40 1.76 -12.14 -8.78
N PHE A 41 1.96 -12.89 -9.85
CA PHE A 41 1.33 -14.20 -10.04
C PHE A 41 2.33 -15.36 -10.17
N GLU A 42 3.50 -15.17 -10.78
CA GLU A 42 4.39 -16.28 -11.19
C GLU A 42 5.43 -16.66 -10.13
N GLU A 43 6.17 -15.69 -9.59
CA GLU A 43 7.22 -15.96 -8.59
C GLU A 43 6.72 -16.62 -7.30
N LYS A 44 5.39 -16.68 -7.12
CA LYS A 44 4.73 -17.15 -5.90
C LYS A 44 3.86 -18.38 -6.13
N ALA A 45 3.56 -18.75 -7.36
CA ALA A 45 2.70 -19.88 -7.66
C ALA A 45 3.53 -21.15 -7.85
N PRO A 46 3.28 -22.22 -7.09
CA PRO A 46 3.89 -23.51 -7.37
C PRO A 46 3.32 -24.08 -8.68
N THR A 47 4.16 -24.78 -9.45
CA THR A 47 3.68 -25.54 -10.61
C THR A 47 2.90 -26.78 -10.16
N GLU A 48 2.19 -27.42 -11.09
CA GLU A 48 1.47 -28.67 -10.79
C GLU A 48 2.41 -29.77 -10.30
N THR A 49 3.61 -29.85 -10.88
CA THR A 49 4.65 -30.78 -10.47
C THR A 49 5.16 -30.44 -9.06
N ASP A 50 5.39 -29.16 -8.75
CA ASP A 50 5.81 -28.74 -7.41
C ASP A 50 4.81 -29.15 -6.34
N ILE A 51 3.50 -28.99 -6.62
CA ILE A 51 2.43 -29.40 -5.70
C ILE A 51 2.50 -30.91 -5.43
N VAL A 52 2.61 -31.73 -6.48
CA VAL A 52 2.71 -33.20 -6.32
C VAL A 52 4.00 -33.60 -5.60
N THR A 53 5.14 -33.01 -5.93
CA THR A 53 6.41 -33.26 -5.22
C THR A 53 6.34 -32.86 -3.75
N ARG A 54 5.66 -31.76 -3.40
CA ARG A 54 5.43 -31.36 -2.00
C ARG A 54 4.50 -32.33 -1.26
N LEU A 55 3.52 -32.92 -1.95
CA LEU A 55 2.67 -33.97 -1.38
C LEU A 55 3.46 -35.24 -1.10
N GLU A 56 4.24 -35.70 -2.08
CA GLU A 56 5.05 -36.92 -1.97
C GLU A 56 6.15 -36.80 -0.93
N SER A 57 6.73 -35.61 -0.77
CA SER A 57 7.74 -35.35 0.28
C SER A 57 7.14 -35.07 1.66
N GLY A 58 5.81 -34.98 1.79
CA GLY A 58 5.16 -34.64 3.06
C GLY A 58 5.42 -33.21 3.54
N ALA A 59 5.71 -32.28 2.62
CA ALA A 59 6.04 -30.89 2.94
C ALA A 59 4.83 -30.07 3.44
N TYR A 60 3.61 -30.53 3.16
CA TYR A 60 2.38 -29.86 3.60
C TYR A 60 2.02 -30.22 5.05
N ARG A 61 1.82 -29.20 5.89
CA ARG A 61 1.46 -29.38 7.31
C ARG A 61 0.01 -29.84 7.49
N GLY A 62 -0.86 -29.51 6.54
CA GLY A 62 -2.27 -29.88 6.54
C GLY A 62 -2.96 -29.43 5.24
N ARG A 63 -4.27 -29.70 5.15
CA ARG A 63 -5.07 -29.42 3.95
C ARG A 63 -5.01 -27.95 3.52
N TYR A 64 -4.96 -26.98 4.44
CA TYR A 64 -4.91 -25.56 4.08
C TYR A 64 -3.72 -25.19 3.20
N ASP A 65 -2.51 -25.68 3.52
CA ASP A 65 -1.31 -25.35 2.75
C ASP A 65 -1.42 -25.87 1.30
N LEU A 66 -1.99 -27.06 1.10
CA LEU A 66 -2.30 -27.60 -0.23
C LEU A 66 -3.35 -26.76 -0.97
N LEU A 67 -4.44 -26.38 -0.29
CA LEU A 67 -5.52 -25.60 -0.90
C LEU A 67 -5.04 -24.22 -1.36
N ARG A 68 -4.18 -23.58 -0.56
CA ARG A 68 -3.55 -22.31 -0.92
C ARG A 68 -2.68 -22.46 -2.17
N ASP A 69 -1.81 -23.45 -2.19
CA ASP A 69 -0.91 -23.70 -3.32
C ASP A 69 -1.70 -24.05 -4.60
N LEU A 70 -2.78 -24.83 -4.49
CA LEU A 70 -3.69 -25.13 -5.59
C LEU A 70 -4.41 -23.86 -6.10
N ALA A 71 -4.88 -22.99 -5.20
CA ALA A 71 -5.48 -21.72 -5.60
C ALA A 71 -4.47 -20.81 -6.33
N LEU A 72 -3.23 -20.72 -5.82
CA LEU A 72 -2.16 -19.92 -6.43
C LEU A 72 -1.81 -20.39 -7.84
N ASP A 73 -1.67 -21.71 -8.05
CA ASP A 73 -1.49 -22.29 -9.39
C ASP A 73 -2.63 -21.87 -10.33
N LEU A 74 -3.88 -22.00 -9.88
CA LEU A 74 -5.05 -21.65 -10.71
C LEU A 74 -5.13 -20.16 -11.02
N PHE A 75 -4.73 -19.28 -10.10
CA PHE A 75 -4.57 -17.85 -10.36
C PHE A 75 -3.48 -17.60 -11.40
N TRP A 76 -2.33 -18.28 -11.29
CA TRP A 76 -1.25 -18.17 -12.26
C TRP A 76 -1.69 -18.61 -13.65
N VAL A 77 -2.37 -19.75 -13.79
CA VAL A 77 -2.90 -20.22 -15.09
C VAL A 77 -3.88 -19.21 -15.70
N ASN A 78 -4.68 -18.54 -14.88
CA ASN A 78 -5.66 -17.57 -15.35
C ASN A 78 -5.17 -16.11 -15.35
N ARG A 79 -3.91 -15.81 -15.00
CA ARG A 79 -3.41 -14.45 -14.73
C ARG A 79 -3.74 -13.41 -15.83
N TYR A 80 -3.59 -13.78 -17.11
CA TYR A 80 -3.92 -12.87 -18.22
C TYR A 80 -5.42 -12.77 -18.47
N ALA A 81 -6.16 -13.87 -18.34
CA ALA A 81 -7.62 -13.84 -18.43
C ALA A 81 -8.22 -12.97 -17.31
N LEU A 82 -7.70 -13.12 -16.10
CA LEU A 82 -8.12 -12.41 -14.90
C LEU A 82 -7.81 -10.92 -14.94
N THR A 83 -6.81 -10.48 -15.70
CA THR A 83 -6.39 -9.06 -15.74
C THR A 83 -6.82 -8.35 -17.02
N MET A 84 -6.87 -9.04 -18.15
CA MET A 84 -7.12 -8.42 -19.47
C MET A 84 -8.51 -8.69 -20.03
N TYR A 85 -9.11 -9.86 -19.74
CA TYR A 85 -10.25 -10.33 -20.52
C TYR A 85 -11.51 -10.58 -19.69
N GLU A 86 -12.64 -10.49 -20.38
CA GLU A 86 -13.91 -11.08 -20.00
C GLU A 86 -14.18 -12.27 -20.93
N LYS A 87 -14.46 -13.44 -20.35
CA LYS A 87 -14.72 -14.68 -21.09
C LYS A 87 -16.21 -14.80 -21.37
N ARG A 88 -16.60 -14.90 -22.64
CA ARG A 88 -18.02 -14.99 -23.06
C ARG A 88 -18.26 -16.22 -23.94
N PRO A 89 -19.00 -17.22 -23.43
CA PRO A 89 -19.55 -18.27 -24.28
C PRO A 89 -20.39 -17.65 -25.41
N THR A 90 -20.07 -18.00 -26.66
CA THR A 90 -20.71 -17.45 -27.86
C THR A 90 -20.90 -18.58 -28.86
N ARG A 91 -22.07 -18.64 -29.53
CA ARG A 91 -22.28 -19.57 -30.64
C ARG A 91 -21.33 -19.24 -31.78
N TRP A 92 -20.75 -20.24 -32.40
CA TRP A 92 -19.72 -20.06 -33.41
C TRP A 92 -20.18 -19.20 -34.59
N ARG A 93 -21.43 -19.38 -35.04
CA ARG A 93 -22.04 -18.53 -36.08
C ARG A 93 -22.12 -17.04 -35.74
N ASP A 94 -22.23 -16.72 -34.44
CA ASP A 94 -22.42 -15.36 -33.92
C ASP A 94 -21.09 -14.66 -33.57
N VAL A 95 -19.95 -15.38 -33.66
CA VAL A 95 -18.63 -14.82 -33.35
C VAL A 95 -18.21 -13.82 -34.44
N PRO A 96 -17.91 -12.55 -34.10
CA PRO A 96 -17.42 -11.58 -35.08
C PRO A 96 -16.03 -11.98 -35.60
N ARG A 97 -15.94 -12.32 -36.90
CA ARG A 97 -14.70 -12.83 -37.52
C ARG A 97 -13.71 -11.73 -37.94
N MET A 98 -14.20 -10.51 -38.15
CA MET A 98 -13.42 -9.40 -38.71
C MET A 98 -12.99 -8.34 -37.69
N ARG A 99 -13.41 -8.48 -36.43
CA ARG A 99 -13.05 -7.52 -35.37
C ARG A 99 -11.64 -7.79 -34.86
N ASP A 100 -10.86 -6.72 -34.68
CA ASP A 100 -9.49 -6.76 -34.17
C ASP A 100 -9.41 -6.78 -32.64
N ASP A 101 -10.56 -6.67 -31.95
CA ASP A 101 -10.70 -6.64 -30.50
C ASP A 101 -11.50 -7.83 -29.94
N ILE A 102 -11.66 -8.89 -30.73
CA ILE A 102 -12.31 -10.14 -30.34
C ILE A 102 -11.30 -11.27 -30.48
N PHE A 103 -11.04 -11.97 -29.38
CA PHE A 103 -9.93 -12.91 -29.29
C PHE A 103 -10.38 -14.33 -28.97
N LEU A 104 -9.60 -15.31 -29.44
CA LEU A 104 -9.78 -16.72 -29.10
C LEU A 104 -8.47 -17.29 -28.55
N PRO A 105 -8.48 -17.90 -27.36
CA PRO A 105 -7.29 -18.52 -26.82
C PRO A 105 -6.91 -19.78 -27.63
N ILE A 106 -5.60 -19.99 -27.78
CA ILE A 106 -5.03 -21.23 -28.30
C ILE A 106 -4.62 -22.10 -27.11
N PHE A 107 -4.98 -23.38 -27.16
CA PHE A 107 -4.57 -24.38 -26.18
C PHE A 107 -3.65 -25.43 -26.79
N LYS A 108 -2.80 -26.01 -25.94
CA LYS A 108 -2.10 -27.26 -26.25
C LYS A 108 -2.85 -28.41 -25.59
N PRO A 109 -2.82 -29.63 -26.17
CA PRO A 109 -3.29 -30.82 -25.47
C PRO A 109 -2.58 -30.95 -24.12
N TRP A 110 -3.35 -31.20 -23.06
CA TRP A 110 -2.84 -31.38 -21.72
C TRP A 110 -3.58 -32.54 -21.07
N GLU A 111 -2.84 -33.52 -20.57
CA GLU A 111 -3.38 -34.65 -19.82
C GLU A 111 -3.10 -34.47 -18.33
N SER A 112 -4.16 -34.27 -17.55
CA SER A 112 -4.08 -33.96 -16.12
C SER A 112 -4.44 -35.13 -15.21
N GLY A 113 -4.76 -36.30 -15.77
CA GLY A 113 -5.37 -37.41 -15.05
C GLY A 113 -4.53 -37.90 -13.86
N GLU A 114 -3.24 -38.17 -14.08
CA GLU A 114 -2.35 -38.65 -13.03
C GLU A 114 -2.09 -37.60 -11.95
N LEU A 115 -1.83 -36.35 -12.35
CA LEU A 115 -1.63 -35.22 -11.43
C LEU A 115 -2.86 -34.98 -10.55
N THR A 116 -4.05 -34.95 -11.16
CA THR A 116 -5.32 -34.78 -10.45
C THR A 116 -5.54 -35.90 -9.45
N ALA A 117 -5.29 -37.15 -9.85
CA ALA A 117 -5.43 -38.31 -8.96
C ALA A 117 -4.42 -38.27 -7.81
N ALA A 118 -3.19 -37.80 -8.05
CA ALA A 118 -2.18 -37.62 -7.00
C ALA A 118 -2.61 -36.55 -5.98
N ILE A 119 -3.11 -35.40 -6.45
CA ILE A 119 -3.62 -34.33 -5.59
C ILE A 119 -4.82 -34.80 -4.76
N GLU A 120 -5.77 -35.53 -5.35
CA GLU A 120 -6.92 -36.09 -4.63
C GLU A 120 -6.52 -37.08 -3.53
N ARG A 121 -5.58 -37.99 -3.83
CA ARG A 121 -5.06 -38.93 -2.82
C ARG A 121 -4.32 -38.19 -1.72
N GLY A 122 -3.48 -37.22 -2.09
CA GLY A 122 -2.72 -36.39 -1.17
C GLY A 122 -3.62 -35.59 -0.23
N TYR A 123 -4.67 -34.95 -0.77
CA TYR A 123 -5.66 -34.21 0.02
C TYR A 123 -6.34 -35.11 1.06
N ARG A 124 -6.78 -36.32 0.66
CA ARG A 124 -7.43 -37.29 1.57
C ARG A 124 -6.49 -37.79 2.66
N ALA A 125 -5.18 -37.81 2.41
CA ALA A 125 -4.18 -38.22 3.39
C ALA A 125 -3.82 -37.10 4.38
N LEU A 126 -4.03 -35.83 4.02
CA LEU A 126 -3.77 -34.68 4.88
C LEU A 126 -4.88 -34.50 5.92
N LYS A 127 -4.48 -34.14 7.14
CA LYS A 127 -5.42 -33.76 8.21
C LYS A 127 -6.04 -32.39 7.92
N PRO A 128 -7.33 -32.19 8.26
CA PRO A 128 -7.93 -30.86 8.27
C PRO A 128 -7.09 -29.88 9.08
N THR A 129 -6.91 -28.66 8.57
CA THR A 129 -6.13 -27.63 9.28
C THR A 129 -7.01 -26.83 10.22
N TRP A 130 -8.20 -26.46 9.76
CA TRP A 130 -9.10 -25.55 10.47
C TRP A 130 -10.52 -26.10 10.60
N ASP A 131 -11.30 -26.05 9.51
CA ASP A 131 -12.68 -26.53 9.44
C ASP A 131 -12.82 -27.51 8.27
N GLU A 132 -13.04 -28.78 8.57
CA GLU A 132 -13.05 -29.85 7.57
C GLU A 132 -14.12 -29.63 6.50
N GLY A 133 -15.33 -29.22 6.88
CA GLY A 133 -16.42 -29.02 5.93
C GLY A 133 -16.15 -27.88 4.94
N THR A 134 -15.58 -26.77 5.41
CA THR A 134 -15.18 -25.64 4.56
C THR A 134 -14.01 -26.01 3.66
N GLU A 135 -13.01 -26.71 4.20
CA GLU A 135 -11.87 -27.19 3.42
C GLU A 135 -12.30 -28.16 2.32
N ASP A 136 -13.22 -29.08 2.60
CA ASP A 136 -13.77 -30.03 1.61
C ASP A 136 -14.55 -29.28 0.51
N LYS A 137 -15.33 -28.27 0.91
CA LYS A 137 -16.06 -27.40 -0.04
C LYS A 137 -15.09 -26.67 -0.97
N ILE A 138 -14.04 -26.05 -0.43
CA ILE A 138 -13.02 -25.36 -1.21
C ILE A 138 -12.33 -26.35 -2.14
N PHE A 139 -11.88 -27.48 -1.62
CA PHE A 139 -11.17 -28.50 -2.38
C PHE A 139 -11.97 -28.97 -3.58
N ARG A 140 -13.24 -29.33 -3.37
CA ARG A 140 -14.13 -29.83 -4.42
C ARG A 140 -14.24 -28.88 -5.60
N VAL A 141 -14.30 -27.56 -5.34
CA VAL A 141 -14.38 -26.55 -6.40
C VAL A 141 -13.02 -26.35 -7.07
N LEU A 142 -11.94 -26.21 -6.30
CA LEU A 142 -10.60 -25.99 -6.85
C LEU A 142 -10.13 -27.18 -7.70
N ILE A 143 -10.35 -28.42 -7.25
CA ILE A 143 -9.96 -29.61 -7.99
C ILE A 143 -10.80 -29.80 -9.27
N ASP A 144 -12.07 -29.40 -9.25
CA ASP A 144 -12.92 -29.37 -10.46
C ASP A 144 -12.39 -28.37 -11.49
N VAL A 145 -12.01 -27.17 -11.06
CA VAL A 145 -11.37 -26.17 -11.93
C VAL A 145 -10.02 -26.68 -12.44
N PHE A 146 -9.20 -27.30 -11.58
CA PHE A 146 -7.90 -27.86 -11.93
C PHE A 146 -8.00 -28.97 -12.95
N ARG A 147 -8.97 -29.89 -12.82
CA ARG A 147 -9.16 -30.99 -13.77
C ARG A 147 -9.46 -30.49 -15.18
N HIS A 148 -10.15 -29.36 -15.27
CA HIS A 148 -10.70 -28.84 -16.52
C HIS A 148 -9.95 -27.63 -17.07
N LYS A 149 -8.86 -27.15 -16.45
CA LYS A 149 -8.07 -26.06 -17.05
C LYS A 149 -7.49 -26.55 -18.38
N ALA A 150 -7.74 -25.85 -19.49
CA ALA A 150 -7.05 -26.14 -20.74
C ALA A 150 -5.77 -25.28 -20.81
N GLY A 151 -4.63 -25.92 -21.09
CA GLY A 151 -3.35 -25.23 -21.31
C GLY A 151 -2.40 -25.12 -20.11
N ALA A 152 -2.50 -26.01 -19.12
CA ALA A 152 -1.46 -26.14 -18.10
C ALA A 152 -0.15 -26.67 -18.72
N GLY A 153 0.99 -26.10 -18.29
CA GLY A 153 2.32 -26.44 -18.80
C GLY A 153 2.73 -25.81 -20.15
N ALA A 154 1.95 -24.88 -20.72
CA ALA A 154 2.30 -24.16 -21.94
C ALA A 154 2.64 -22.68 -21.66
N GLU A 155 3.54 -22.09 -22.45
CA GLU A 155 3.78 -20.65 -22.49
C GLU A 155 2.44 -19.94 -22.80
N LEU A 156 1.91 -19.21 -21.82
CA LEU A 156 0.63 -18.52 -21.94
C LEU A 156 0.88 -17.12 -22.49
N GLU A 157 0.57 -16.93 -23.77
CA GLU A 157 0.70 -15.61 -24.40
C GLU A 157 -0.23 -14.57 -23.73
N PRO A 158 0.24 -13.37 -23.38
CA PRO A 158 -0.63 -12.35 -22.78
C PRO A 158 -1.71 -11.87 -23.76
N ILE A 159 -1.33 -11.61 -25.01
CA ILE A 159 -2.23 -11.21 -26.08
C ILE A 159 -2.65 -12.45 -26.86
N LYS A 160 -3.95 -12.77 -26.83
CA LYS A 160 -4.51 -13.88 -27.58
C LYS A 160 -4.65 -13.49 -29.07
N PRO A 161 -4.65 -14.44 -30.02
CA PRO A 161 -4.95 -14.12 -31.41
C PRO A 161 -6.42 -13.70 -31.55
N THR A 162 -6.66 -12.77 -32.48
CA THR A 162 -8.00 -12.42 -32.93
C THR A 162 -8.64 -13.62 -33.62
N VAL A 163 -9.97 -13.57 -33.80
CA VAL A 163 -10.69 -14.60 -34.56
C VAL A 163 -10.15 -14.74 -35.98
N ALA A 164 -9.79 -13.64 -36.65
CA ALA A 164 -9.17 -13.68 -37.97
C ALA A 164 -7.78 -14.35 -37.94
N GLU A 165 -6.94 -13.98 -36.97
CA GLU A 165 -5.58 -14.53 -36.83
C GLU A 165 -5.60 -16.04 -36.55
N ILE A 166 -6.44 -16.53 -35.64
CA ILE A 166 -6.50 -17.96 -35.30
C ILE A 166 -7.00 -18.81 -36.49
N LEU A 167 -7.91 -18.28 -37.31
CA LEU A 167 -8.47 -18.96 -38.49
C LEU A 167 -7.45 -19.20 -39.60
N THR A 168 -6.33 -18.46 -39.62
CA THR A 168 -5.22 -18.71 -40.56
C THR A 168 -4.56 -20.07 -40.33
N SER A 169 -4.74 -20.66 -39.14
CA SER A 169 -4.22 -21.98 -38.78
C SER A 169 -5.35 -22.83 -38.17
N PRO A 170 -6.18 -23.48 -39.00
CA PRO A 170 -7.39 -24.17 -38.54
C PRO A 170 -7.16 -25.33 -37.56
N ARG A 171 -5.94 -25.84 -37.46
CA ARG A 171 -5.53 -26.88 -36.50
C ARG A 171 -5.32 -26.38 -35.08
N ASN A 172 -5.30 -25.06 -34.87
CA ASN A 172 -5.24 -24.48 -33.53
C ASN A 172 -6.42 -24.95 -32.70
N LEU A 173 -6.17 -25.30 -31.43
CA LEU A 173 -7.20 -25.77 -30.52
C LEU A 173 -7.78 -24.61 -29.71
N THR A 174 -9.10 -24.55 -29.60
CA THR A 174 -9.80 -23.60 -28.72
C THR A 174 -10.87 -24.29 -27.88
N TYR A 175 -11.47 -23.58 -26.93
CA TYR A 175 -12.57 -24.11 -26.12
C TYR A 175 -13.79 -24.42 -26.98
N HIS A 176 -14.38 -25.58 -26.74
CA HIS A 176 -15.65 -26.01 -27.30
C HIS A 176 -16.56 -26.49 -26.17
N LEU A 177 -17.70 -25.81 -26.04
CA LEU A 177 -18.77 -26.16 -25.13
C LEU A 177 -19.86 -26.86 -25.93
N SER A 178 -20.09 -28.14 -25.63
CA SER A 178 -21.13 -28.93 -26.31
C SER A 178 -22.55 -28.46 -25.97
N VAL A 179 -22.73 -27.81 -24.82
CA VAL A 179 -23.97 -27.18 -24.38
C VAL A 179 -23.60 -25.92 -23.59
N HIS A 180 -24.26 -24.80 -23.88
CA HIS A 180 -24.17 -23.59 -23.07
C HIS A 180 -25.49 -23.34 -22.34
N ASN A 181 -25.42 -23.28 -21.01
CA ASN A 181 -26.50 -22.81 -20.16
C ASN A 181 -26.17 -21.37 -19.72
N PRO A 182 -26.90 -20.34 -20.18
CA PRO A 182 -26.68 -18.96 -19.73
C PRO A 182 -26.95 -18.79 -18.23
N ASP A 183 -27.78 -19.65 -17.64
CA ASP A 183 -28.12 -19.65 -16.21
C ASP A 183 -27.16 -20.54 -15.38
N PHE A 184 -25.99 -20.88 -15.92
CA PHE A 184 -25.01 -21.66 -15.16
C PHE A 184 -24.59 -20.90 -13.88
N PRO A 185 -24.62 -21.55 -12.70
CA PRO A 185 -24.39 -20.87 -11.44
C PRO A 185 -22.98 -20.30 -11.35
N GLY A 186 -22.88 -19.11 -10.77
CA GLY A 186 -21.63 -18.44 -10.45
C GLY A 186 -21.82 -17.56 -9.22
N TYR A 187 -20.74 -16.97 -8.77
CA TYR A 187 -20.73 -16.07 -7.61
C TYR A 187 -20.78 -14.63 -8.09
N GLY A 188 -21.72 -13.84 -7.58
CA GLY A 188 -21.81 -12.41 -7.83
C GLY A 188 -20.73 -11.63 -7.07
N HIS A 189 -20.75 -10.31 -7.23
CA HIS A 189 -19.89 -9.41 -6.46
C HIS A 189 -20.16 -9.55 -4.96
N ASP A 190 -21.44 -9.52 -4.57
CA ASP A 190 -21.86 -9.58 -3.17
C ASP A 190 -21.53 -10.93 -2.53
N ASP A 191 -21.58 -12.05 -3.27
CA ASP A 191 -21.17 -13.35 -2.73
C ASP A 191 -19.70 -13.33 -2.25
N ILE A 192 -18.85 -12.59 -2.96
CA ILE A 192 -17.41 -12.49 -2.67
C ILE A 192 -17.16 -11.45 -1.57
N ILE A 193 -17.78 -10.27 -1.65
CA ILE A 193 -17.59 -9.20 -0.65
C ILE A 193 -18.20 -9.59 0.70
N GLU A 194 -19.42 -10.13 0.67
CA GLU A 194 -20.16 -10.56 1.86
C GLU A 194 -19.75 -11.95 2.35
N CYS A 195 -18.73 -12.57 1.76
CA CYS A 195 -18.14 -13.78 2.30
C CYS A 195 -17.67 -13.54 3.73
N SER A 196 -17.95 -14.47 4.65
CA SER A 196 -17.55 -14.35 6.04
C SER A 196 -17.29 -15.73 6.63
N HIS A 197 -16.19 -15.86 7.35
CA HIS A 197 -15.83 -17.09 8.05
C HIS A 197 -15.14 -16.75 9.38
N ALA A 198 -15.17 -17.63 10.37
CA ALA A 198 -14.51 -17.36 11.65
C ALA A 198 -12.98 -17.32 11.48
N VAL A 199 -12.43 -18.28 10.74
CA VAL A 199 -11.00 -18.41 10.43
C VAL A 199 -10.60 -17.48 9.26
N PRO A 200 -9.65 -16.54 9.45
CA PRO A 200 -9.16 -15.61 8.42
C PRO A 200 -8.74 -16.28 7.11
N GLU A 201 -7.95 -17.34 7.23
CA GLU A 201 -7.34 -18.10 6.15
C GLU A 201 -8.39 -18.73 5.24
N LEU A 202 -9.40 -19.35 5.84
CA LEU A 202 -10.49 -19.97 5.10
C LEU A 202 -11.41 -18.92 4.46
N GLU A 203 -11.60 -17.75 5.09
CA GLU A 203 -12.36 -16.66 4.48
C GLU A 203 -11.70 -16.17 3.19
N ALA A 204 -10.38 -16.00 3.21
CA ALA A 204 -9.61 -15.63 2.03
C ALA A 204 -9.70 -16.69 0.93
N LEU A 205 -9.50 -17.97 1.28
CA LEU A 205 -9.61 -19.07 0.32
C LEU A 205 -11.02 -19.24 -0.26
N LEU A 206 -12.08 -19.01 0.53
CA LEU A 206 -13.44 -19.03 0.03
C LEU A 206 -13.64 -17.97 -1.06
N ARG A 207 -13.18 -16.73 -0.83
CA ARG A 207 -13.23 -15.66 -1.85
C ARG A 207 -12.45 -16.03 -3.10
N GLN A 208 -11.23 -16.53 -2.93
CA GLN A 208 -10.38 -16.97 -4.02
C GLN A 208 -11.02 -18.11 -4.83
N MET A 209 -11.60 -19.10 -4.16
CA MET A 209 -12.34 -20.20 -4.78
C MET A 209 -13.51 -19.70 -5.63
N MET A 210 -14.28 -18.71 -5.12
CA MET A 210 -15.39 -18.13 -5.88
C MET A 210 -14.91 -17.38 -7.14
N VAL A 211 -13.82 -16.62 -7.02
CA VAL A 211 -13.19 -15.93 -8.17
C VAL A 211 -12.70 -16.94 -9.22
N LEU A 212 -12.06 -18.03 -8.79
CA LEU A 212 -11.54 -19.07 -9.68
C LEU A 212 -12.67 -19.89 -10.32
N HIS A 213 -13.73 -20.21 -9.59
CA HIS A 213 -14.94 -20.83 -10.16
C HIS A 213 -15.52 -20.00 -11.31
N ASN A 214 -15.59 -18.69 -11.10
CA ASN A 214 -16.11 -17.75 -12.09
C ASN A 214 -15.24 -17.63 -13.35
N GLN A 215 -14.00 -18.13 -13.36
CA GLN A 215 -13.20 -18.22 -14.58
C GLN A 215 -13.76 -19.24 -15.59
N PHE A 216 -14.71 -20.06 -15.16
CA PHE A 216 -15.37 -21.08 -15.97
C PHE A 216 -16.88 -21.07 -15.62
N ARG A 217 -17.65 -20.07 -16.06
CA ARG A 217 -19.11 -20.02 -15.79
C ARG A 217 -19.91 -20.86 -16.80
N TRP A 218 -19.60 -22.15 -16.87
CA TRP A 218 -20.26 -23.15 -17.71
C TRP A 218 -20.01 -24.56 -17.16
N ASN A 219 -20.77 -25.55 -17.64
CA ASN A 219 -20.54 -26.93 -17.26
C ASN A 219 -19.19 -27.42 -17.79
N ARG A 220 -18.27 -27.69 -16.87
CA ARG A 220 -16.88 -28.09 -17.14
C ARG A 220 -16.76 -29.51 -17.72
N ASP A 221 -17.64 -30.44 -17.34
CA ASP A 221 -17.70 -31.80 -17.90
C ASP A 221 -18.15 -31.82 -19.37
N ARG A 222 -18.78 -30.73 -19.83
CA ARG A 222 -19.26 -30.55 -21.21
C ARG A 222 -18.32 -29.67 -22.06
N MET A 223 -17.17 -29.31 -21.49
CA MET A 223 -16.12 -28.55 -22.15
C MET A 223 -15.02 -29.48 -22.66
N ARG A 224 -14.56 -29.23 -23.88
CA ARG A 224 -13.37 -29.85 -24.47
C ARG A 224 -12.59 -28.82 -25.27
N VAL A 225 -11.42 -29.19 -25.76
CA VAL A 225 -10.74 -28.41 -26.80
C VAL A 225 -10.99 -29.03 -28.18
N VAL A 226 -11.11 -28.21 -29.21
CA VAL A 226 -11.35 -28.65 -30.59
C VAL A 226 -10.53 -27.80 -31.57
N GLU A 227 -10.15 -28.38 -32.70
CA GLU A 227 -9.58 -27.62 -33.82
C GLU A 227 -10.59 -26.59 -34.30
N VAL A 228 -10.17 -25.32 -34.44
CA VAL A 228 -11.05 -24.23 -34.89
C VAL A 228 -11.68 -24.53 -36.25
N GLY A 229 -10.97 -25.22 -37.14
CA GLY A 229 -11.50 -25.62 -38.45
C GLY A 229 -12.59 -26.69 -38.42
N LYS A 230 -12.83 -27.33 -37.27
CA LYS A 230 -13.85 -28.37 -37.06
C LYS A 230 -15.09 -27.85 -36.33
N LEU A 231 -15.14 -26.57 -35.99
CA LEU A 231 -16.28 -25.95 -35.32
C LEU A 231 -17.48 -25.88 -36.28
N ALA A 232 -18.62 -26.39 -35.84
CA ALA A 232 -19.91 -26.22 -36.48
C ALA A 232 -20.59 -24.92 -36.02
N ASP A 233 -21.53 -24.40 -36.80
CA ASP A 233 -22.20 -23.12 -36.54
C ASP A 233 -22.93 -23.05 -35.19
N ASP A 234 -23.42 -24.17 -34.68
CA ASP A 234 -24.14 -24.27 -33.39
C ASP A 234 -23.25 -24.63 -32.20
N ASP A 235 -21.95 -24.87 -32.42
CA ASP A 235 -21.00 -25.08 -31.34
C ASP A 235 -20.82 -23.79 -30.55
N PHE A 236 -20.62 -23.89 -29.24
CA PHE A 236 -20.27 -22.74 -28.42
C PHE A 236 -18.77 -22.70 -28.18
N VAL A 237 -18.16 -21.53 -28.37
CA VAL A 237 -16.76 -21.24 -28.03
C VAL A 237 -16.69 -20.21 -26.91
N VAL A 238 -15.54 -20.09 -26.26
CA VAL A 238 -15.33 -19.06 -25.22
C VAL A 238 -14.49 -17.93 -25.81
N VAL A 239 -15.17 -16.83 -26.15
CA VAL A 239 -14.57 -15.64 -26.75
C VAL A 239 -14.04 -14.71 -25.65
N TYR A 240 -12.87 -14.12 -25.89
CA TYR A 240 -12.21 -13.22 -24.95
C TYR A 240 -12.39 -11.78 -25.44
N HIS A 241 -13.06 -10.97 -24.63
CA HIS A 241 -13.24 -9.54 -24.86
C HIS A 241 -12.30 -8.75 -23.94
N PRO A 242 -11.63 -7.68 -24.39
CA PRO A 242 -10.95 -6.77 -23.48
C PRO A 242 -11.90 -6.29 -22.38
N ARG A 243 -11.47 -6.37 -21.13
CA ARG A 243 -12.32 -6.01 -19.98
C ARG A 243 -12.57 -4.50 -19.87
N SER A 244 -11.69 -3.68 -20.43
CA SER A 244 -11.81 -2.23 -20.46
C SER A 244 -11.25 -1.65 -21.75
N ASP A 245 -11.55 -0.38 -22.01
CA ASP A 245 -10.96 0.37 -23.12
C ASP A 245 -9.45 0.52 -22.96
N GLU A 246 -8.94 0.64 -21.72
CA GLU A 246 -7.49 0.69 -21.44
C GLU A 246 -6.77 -0.58 -21.88
N VAL A 247 -7.36 -1.77 -21.63
CA VAL A 247 -6.80 -3.03 -22.12
C VAL A 247 -6.83 -3.08 -23.65
N ARG A 248 -7.94 -2.66 -24.26
CA ARG A 248 -8.07 -2.64 -25.73
C ARG A 248 -6.98 -1.75 -26.35
N ASP A 249 -6.76 -0.57 -25.77
CA ASP A 249 -5.76 0.36 -26.26
C ASP A 249 -4.34 -0.14 -25.99
N PHE A 250 -4.06 -0.77 -24.85
CA PHE A 250 -2.78 -1.44 -24.60
C PHE A 250 -2.46 -2.50 -25.66
N ILE A 251 -3.41 -3.39 -25.97
CA ILE A 251 -3.24 -4.42 -27.01
C ILE A 251 -2.93 -3.76 -28.37
N ARG A 252 -3.64 -2.69 -28.73
CA ARG A 252 -3.38 -1.93 -29.97
C ARG A 252 -2.00 -1.29 -29.98
N ARG A 253 -1.56 -0.67 -28.88
CA ARG A 253 -0.22 -0.05 -28.75
C ARG A 253 0.88 -1.09 -28.97
N VAL A 254 0.77 -2.24 -28.31
CA VAL A 254 1.73 -3.35 -28.44
C VAL A 254 1.75 -3.90 -29.88
N LYS A 255 0.58 -4.17 -30.47
CA LYS A 255 0.49 -4.68 -31.86
C LYS A 255 1.05 -3.70 -32.91
N ARG A 256 0.96 -2.39 -32.67
CA ARG A 256 1.50 -1.35 -33.57
C ARG A 256 3.01 -1.14 -33.43
N GLY A 257 3.65 -1.71 -32.40
CA GLY A 257 5.08 -1.53 -32.14
C GLY A 257 5.46 -0.09 -31.77
N GLN A 258 4.62 0.61 -31.00
CA GLN A 258 4.94 1.96 -30.53
C GLN A 258 6.26 1.99 -29.74
N ARG A 259 7.01 3.08 -29.91
CA ARG A 259 8.38 3.24 -29.38
C ARG A 259 8.42 3.14 -27.86
N SER A 260 9.40 2.39 -27.34
CA SER A 260 9.76 2.39 -25.93
C SER A 260 10.25 3.78 -25.49
N ARG A 261 9.97 4.13 -24.23
CA ARG A 261 10.59 5.31 -23.61
C ARG A 261 12.11 5.11 -23.57
N PRO A 262 12.91 6.14 -23.88
CA PRO A 262 14.35 6.05 -23.73
C PRO A 262 14.71 5.69 -22.27
N PRO A 263 15.75 4.86 -22.06
CA PRO A 263 16.19 4.53 -20.71
C PRO A 263 16.58 5.79 -19.96
N LYS A 264 16.29 5.84 -18.66
CA LYS A 264 16.81 6.92 -17.80
C LYS A 264 18.33 6.82 -17.76
N PRO A 265 19.07 7.94 -17.85
CA PRO A 265 20.52 7.93 -17.67
C PRO A 265 20.86 7.40 -16.27
N PRO A 266 22.02 6.72 -16.11
CA PRO A 266 22.44 6.23 -14.80
C PRO A 266 22.67 7.40 -13.85
N ALA A 267 22.37 7.18 -12.58
CA ALA A 267 22.63 8.14 -11.52
C ALA A 267 24.13 8.38 -11.34
N LEU A 268 24.50 9.63 -11.03
CA LEU A 268 25.84 9.97 -10.59
C LEU A 268 26.06 9.53 -9.14
N ALA A 269 27.31 9.28 -8.77
CA ALA A 269 27.66 8.95 -7.39
C ALA A 269 27.40 10.15 -6.46
N SER A 270 26.75 9.91 -5.33
CA SER A 270 26.49 10.94 -4.32
C SER A 270 27.80 11.46 -3.72
N ARG A 271 27.90 12.79 -3.53
CA ARG A 271 29.05 13.46 -2.89
C ARG A 271 28.58 14.24 -1.68
N GLN A 272 29.42 14.31 -0.65
CA GLN A 272 29.14 15.16 0.50
C GLN A 272 29.21 16.64 0.11
N PRO A 273 28.39 17.52 0.71
CA PRO A 273 28.55 18.97 0.57
C PRO A 273 29.96 19.41 1.00
N THR A 274 30.53 20.38 0.29
CA THR A 274 31.84 20.97 0.65
C THR A 274 31.81 21.61 2.04
N THR A 275 30.67 22.19 2.41
CA THR A 275 30.43 22.77 3.72
C THR A 275 29.21 22.09 4.33
N PRO A 276 29.33 21.43 5.50
CA PRO A 276 28.18 20.86 6.19
C PRO A 276 27.15 21.92 6.56
N TYR A 277 25.87 21.58 6.49
CA TYR A 277 24.79 22.44 6.98
C TYR A 277 24.61 22.23 8.48
N PRO A 278 24.93 23.23 9.33
CA PRO A 278 24.74 23.10 10.77
C PRO A 278 23.24 23.11 11.10
N PRO A 279 22.82 22.47 12.20
CA PRO A 279 21.47 22.62 12.73
C PRO A 279 21.11 24.09 12.99
N VAL A 280 19.84 24.42 12.79
CA VAL A 280 19.34 25.78 13.04
C VAL A 280 18.99 25.93 14.52
N ASP A 281 19.70 26.82 15.22
CA ASP A 281 19.34 27.28 16.57
C ASP A 281 18.38 28.46 16.46
N VAL A 282 17.10 28.20 16.74
CA VAL A 282 16.02 29.17 16.50
C VAL A 282 16.24 30.46 17.27
N ARG A 283 16.76 30.36 18.51
CA ARG A 283 17.00 31.51 19.40
C ARG A 283 18.08 32.45 18.88
N ARG A 284 19.00 31.93 18.07
CA ARG A 284 20.12 32.70 17.53
C ARG A 284 19.84 33.27 16.15
N GLN A 285 19.04 32.58 15.35
CA GLN A 285 18.84 32.92 13.94
C GLN A 285 17.57 33.73 13.67
N PHE A 286 16.58 33.68 14.55
CA PHE A 286 15.28 34.30 14.32
C PHE A 286 14.93 35.36 15.37
N ARG A 287 14.04 36.28 14.99
CA ARG A 287 13.56 37.37 15.86
C ARG A 287 12.25 37.00 16.53
N VAL A 288 11.31 36.44 15.76
CA VAL A 288 10.01 36.00 16.25
C VAL A 288 10.17 34.57 16.77
N MET A 289 10.05 34.40 18.08
CA MET A 289 10.18 33.09 18.72
C MET A 289 8.91 32.27 18.51
N PRO A 290 8.98 31.02 18.01
CA PRO A 290 7.80 30.17 17.85
C PRO A 290 7.31 29.60 19.18
N ARG A 291 5.99 29.64 19.40
CA ARG A 291 5.27 28.98 20.49
C ARG A 291 4.30 27.95 19.93
N LEU A 292 4.27 26.76 20.50
CA LEU A 292 3.27 25.75 20.18
C LEU A 292 1.99 26.07 20.97
N GLU A 293 0.91 26.44 20.30
CA GLU A 293 -0.34 26.85 20.95
C GLU A 293 -1.31 25.68 21.14
N SER A 294 -1.30 24.72 20.21
CA SER A 294 -2.16 23.54 20.28
C SER A 294 -1.64 22.39 19.42
N LEU A 295 -1.99 21.17 19.80
CA LEU A 295 -1.93 19.98 18.96
C LEU A 295 -3.28 19.27 19.01
N ALA A 296 -3.90 18.98 17.87
CA ALA A 296 -5.08 18.13 17.76
C ALA A 296 -4.87 17.07 16.69
N VAL A 297 -5.58 15.95 16.82
CA VAL A 297 -5.41 14.80 15.94
C VAL A 297 -6.75 14.20 15.51
N TYR A 298 -6.72 13.52 14.38
CA TYR A 298 -7.74 12.59 13.94
C TYR A 298 -7.06 11.24 13.69
N GLN A 299 -7.45 10.22 14.46
CA GLN A 299 -7.07 8.83 14.23
C GLN A 299 -8.17 8.15 13.43
N GLY A 300 -7.80 7.27 12.49
CA GLY A 300 -8.78 6.48 11.74
C GLY A 300 -9.71 5.70 12.67
N GLU A 301 -10.99 5.65 12.34
CA GLU A 301 -12.03 5.05 13.16
C GLU A 301 -12.13 3.52 12.98
N ARG A 302 -11.44 2.96 11.99
CA ARG A 302 -11.53 1.53 11.64
C ARG A 302 -10.23 0.78 11.93
N PRO A 303 -10.19 -0.09 12.94
CA PRO A 303 -9.05 -0.99 13.11
C PRO A 303 -8.99 -2.03 12.00
N CYS A 304 -7.81 -2.17 11.39
CA CYS A 304 -7.43 -3.23 10.46
C CYS A 304 -6.32 -4.06 11.12
N THR A 305 -6.72 -5.18 11.71
CA THR A 305 -5.83 -6.11 12.40
C THR A 305 -4.97 -6.90 11.42
N ASN A 306 -3.94 -7.58 11.92
CA ASN A 306 -3.19 -8.53 11.09
C ASN A 306 -4.08 -9.68 10.56
N ASP A 307 -5.12 -10.08 11.29
CA ASP A 307 -6.11 -11.06 10.81
C ASP A 307 -6.94 -10.50 9.64
N ASP A 308 -7.29 -9.21 9.66
CA ASP A 308 -7.98 -8.57 8.54
C ASP A 308 -7.13 -8.55 7.27
N LEU A 309 -5.80 -8.42 7.40
CA LEU A 309 -4.88 -8.57 6.26
C LEU A 309 -4.92 -9.98 5.67
N ILE A 310 -4.98 -11.01 6.53
CA ILE A 310 -5.07 -12.42 6.13
C ILE A 310 -6.42 -12.71 5.47
N ARG A 311 -7.55 -12.26 6.05
CA ARG A 311 -8.90 -12.35 5.44
C ARG A 311 -8.96 -11.74 4.05
N ASN A 312 -8.15 -10.71 3.86
CA ASN A 312 -8.02 -10.00 2.60
C ASN A 312 -6.79 -10.43 1.80
N ALA A 313 -6.25 -11.63 1.97
CA ALA A 313 -5.09 -12.06 1.21
C ALA A 313 -5.38 -12.04 -0.31
N ALA A 314 -4.61 -11.20 -1.03
CA ALA A 314 -4.61 -11.19 -2.48
C ALA A 314 -3.95 -12.46 -3.04
N TYR A 315 -4.15 -12.72 -4.33
CA TYR A 315 -3.49 -13.80 -5.09
C TYR A 315 -1.95 -13.71 -5.07
N SER A 316 -1.38 -12.58 -4.66
CA SER A 316 0.06 -12.35 -4.54
C SER A 316 0.56 -12.37 -3.08
N TRP A 317 -0.28 -12.75 -2.12
CA TRP A 317 0.04 -12.69 -0.69
C TRP A 317 1.06 -13.76 -0.27
N SER A 318 1.86 -13.43 0.76
CA SER A 318 2.81 -14.35 1.40
C SER A 318 2.08 -15.16 2.48
N PRO A 319 2.45 -16.41 2.79
CA PRO A 319 1.77 -17.21 3.81
C PRO A 319 2.03 -16.76 5.27
N MET A 320 2.27 -15.47 5.49
CA MET A 320 2.60 -14.95 6.81
C MET A 320 1.39 -15.01 7.75
N THR A 321 1.63 -15.44 8.98
CA THR A 321 0.64 -15.40 10.07
C THR A 321 0.55 -14.00 10.68
N ALA A 322 -0.48 -13.76 11.49
CA ALA A 322 -0.65 -12.49 12.17
C ALA A 322 0.53 -12.18 13.12
N ASP A 323 1.04 -13.20 13.81
CA ASP A 323 2.18 -13.10 14.72
C ASP A 323 3.48 -12.78 13.96
N GLU A 324 3.71 -13.41 12.80
CA GLU A 324 4.90 -13.12 11.98
C GLU A 324 4.87 -11.68 11.44
N ILE A 325 3.68 -11.13 11.16
CA ILE A 325 3.54 -9.72 10.77
C ILE A 325 3.88 -8.81 11.96
N GLU A 326 3.35 -9.11 13.16
CA GLU A 326 3.66 -8.36 14.38
C GLU A 326 5.16 -8.39 14.70
N GLU A 327 5.80 -9.56 14.72
CA GLU A 327 7.22 -9.70 15.03
C GLU A 327 8.10 -8.89 14.05
N LYS A 328 7.76 -8.95 12.76
CA LYS A 328 8.51 -8.28 11.69
C LYS A 328 8.35 -6.76 11.69
N THR A 329 7.19 -6.25 12.09
CA THR A 329 6.84 -4.83 11.92
C THR A 329 6.71 -4.05 13.23
N GLY A 330 6.40 -4.75 14.32
CA GLY A 330 5.89 -4.17 15.56
C GLY A 330 4.46 -3.65 15.43
N ILE A 331 3.68 -4.07 14.43
CA ILE A 331 2.33 -3.56 14.16
C ILE A 331 1.31 -4.68 14.40
N ARG A 332 0.36 -4.44 15.31
CA ARG A 332 -0.77 -5.36 15.59
C ARG A 332 -1.98 -5.02 14.73
N GLN A 333 -2.20 -3.73 14.54
CA GLN A 333 -3.27 -3.20 13.72
C GLN A 333 -2.88 -1.84 13.14
N ARG A 334 -3.57 -1.45 12.07
CA ARG A 334 -3.57 -0.08 11.54
C ARG A 334 -4.94 0.54 11.73
N LEU A 335 -5.00 1.86 11.77
CA LEU A 335 -6.27 2.57 11.73
C LEU A 335 -6.51 3.11 10.33
N TYR A 336 -7.70 2.87 9.78
CA TYR A 336 -8.16 3.43 8.51
C TYR A 336 -9.41 4.26 8.71
N THR A 337 -9.74 5.06 7.70
CA THR A 337 -10.91 5.95 7.74
C THR A 337 -11.76 5.86 6.48
N ASP A 338 -13.07 5.93 6.65
CA ASP A 338 -14.01 6.10 5.54
C ASP A 338 -13.97 7.52 4.97
N LEU A 339 -13.48 8.49 5.75
CA LEU A 339 -13.45 9.90 5.38
C LEU A 339 -12.31 10.20 4.42
N ASP A 340 -12.50 11.14 3.50
CA ASP A 340 -11.45 11.60 2.60
C ASP A 340 -10.33 12.34 3.34
N LEU A 341 -9.14 12.42 2.72
CA LEU A 341 -7.96 13.07 3.29
C LEU A 341 -8.21 14.54 3.68
N ASP A 342 -8.94 15.28 2.83
CA ASP A 342 -9.33 16.67 3.11
C ASP A 342 -10.23 16.78 4.33
N HIS A 343 -11.13 15.82 4.54
CA HIS A 343 -12.03 15.81 5.69
C HIS A 343 -11.28 15.51 6.99
N ILE A 344 -10.44 14.48 7.05
CA ILE A 344 -9.66 14.20 8.29
C ILE A 344 -8.70 15.33 8.64
N ALA A 345 -8.10 15.97 7.62
CA ALA A 345 -7.25 17.14 7.81
C ALA A 345 -8.04 18.34 8.36
N LEU A 346 -9.27 18.56 7.88
CA LEU A 346 -10.18 19.60 8.38
C LEU A 346 -10.57 19.36 9.83
N LEU A 347 -10.89 18.13 10.21
CA LEU A 347 -11.24 17.78 11.59
C LEU A 347 -10.08 18.03 12.56
N ALA A 348 -8.86 17.62 12.18
CA ALA A 348 -7.67 17.90 12.98
C ALA A 348 -7.40 19.41 13.08
N ALA A 349 -7.50 20.14 11.97
CA ALA A 349 -7.32 21.60 11.91
C ALA A 349 -8.32 22.35 12.80
N GLN A 350 -9.60 21.99 12.74
CA GLN A 350 -10.64 22.58 13.56
C GLN A 350 -10.35 22.34 15.05
N GLY A 351 -10.03 21.10 15.42
CA GLY A 351 -9.67 20.76 16.80
C GLY A 351 -8.48 21.56 17.33
N ALA A 352 -7.48 21.83 16.47
CA ALA A 352 -6.31 22.63 16.84
C ALA A 352 -6.69 24.11 17.04
N LEU A 353 -7.43 24.70 16.11
CA LEU A 353 -7.91 26.09 16.24
C LEU A 353 -8.79 26.29 17.47
N ASP A 354 -9.70 25.35 17.74
CA ASP A 354 -10.57 25.38 18.92
C ASP A 354 -9.76 25.28 20.21
N LYS A 355 -8.77 24.39 20.25
CA LYS A 355 -7.86 24.22 21.39
C LYS A 355 -7.01 25.47 21.64
N ALA A 356 -6.49 26.08 20.58
CA ALA A 356 -5.73 27.33 20.64
C ALA A 356 -6.62 28.57 20.89
N ARG A 357 -7.95 28.43 20.73
CA ARG A 357 -8.93 29.52 20.76
C ARG A 357 -8.63 30.62 19.73
N ARG A 358 -8.19 30.21 18.54
CA ARG A 358 -7.87 31.11 17.42
C ARG A 358 -9.03 31.21 16.45
N LYS A 359 -9.32 32.42 16.01
CA LYS A 359 -10.30 32.71 14.96
C LYS A 359 -9.65 32.67 13.57
N PRO A 360 -10.42 32.42 12.50
CA PRO A 360 -9.88 32.34 11.14
C PRO A 360 -9.09 33.57 10.70
N GLU A 361 -9.55 34.78 11.05
CA GLU A 361 -8.90 36.04 10.68
C GLU A 361 -7.54 36.28 11.34
N GLU A 362 -7.18 35.50 12.38
CA GLU A 362 -5.90 35.59 13.08
C GLU A 362 -4.80 34.77 12.39
N ILE A 363 -5.15 33.78 11.57
CA ILE A 363 -4.19 32.84 10.98
C ILE A 363 -3.43 33.51 9.82
N GLY A 364 -2.10 33.51 9.92
CA GLY A 364 -1.21 34.11 8.93
C GLY A 364 -0.92 33.19 7.75
N ALA A 365 -0.80 31.88 7.98
CA ALA A 365 -0.50 30.91 6.94
C ALA A 365 -1.01 29.51 7.28
N VAL A 366 -1.22 28.69 6.26
CA VAL A 366 -1.60 27.27 6.37
C VAL A 366 -0.62 26.41 5.58
N LEU A 367 -0.02 25.43 6.24
CA LEU A 367 0.88 24.46 5.63
C LEU A 367 0.25 23.07 5.74
N PHE A 368 0.18 22.35 4.63
CA PHE A 368 -0.30 20.97 4.63
C PHE A 368 0.79 20.00 4.18
N CYS A 369 1.24 19.12 5.07
CA CYS A 369 2.25 18.10 4.81
C CYS A 369 1.56 16.77 4.50
N SER A 370 1.74 16.27 3.28
CA SER A 370 1.21 14.96 2.87
C SER A 370 1.92 14.45 1.62
N CYS A 371 1.97 13.12 1.48
CA CYS A 371 2.31 12.48 0.21
C CYS A 371 1.17 11.63 -0.35
N THR A 372 -0.07 11.78 0.12
CA THR A 372 -1.22 10.96 -0.30
C THR A 372 -2.39 11.77 -0.90
N SER A 373 -2.20 13.07 -1.15
CA SER A 373 -3.20 13.89 -1.85
C SER A 373 -3.62 13.26 -3.18
N ALA A 374 -4.94 13.23 -3.42
CA ALA A 374 -5.52 12.75 -4.68
C ALA A 374 -5.59 13.85 -5.76
N LYS A 375 -5.34 15.12 -5.40
CA LYS A 375 -5.50 16.29 -6.27
C LYS A 375 -4.15 17.02 -6.35
N MET A 376 -3.76 17.44 -7.55
CA MET A 376 -2.60 18.32 -7.75
C MET A 376 -2.97 19.80 -7.58
N MET A 377 -4.19 20.17 -7.97
CA MET A 377 -4.74 21.52 -7.76
C MET A 377 -6.26 21.48 -7.52
N PRO A 378 -6.80 22.34 -6.64
CA PRO A 378 -6.07 23.25 -5.74
C PRO A 378 -5.26 22.49 -4.67
N SER A 379 -4.32 23.18 -3.99
CA SER A 379 -3.61 22.61 -2.83
C SER A 379 -4.59 22.36 -1.68
N LEU A 380 -4.34 21.35 -0.85
CA LEU A 380 -5.19 21.05 0.29
C LEU A 380 -5.12 22.16 1.34
N ALA A 381 -3.96 22.79 1.54
CA ALA A 381 -3.82 23.94 2.42
C ALA A 381 -4.74 25.10 2.01
N THR A 382 -4.82 25.42 0.71
CA THR A 382 -5.73 26.46 0.21
C THR A 382 -7.19 26.07 0.40
N TRP A 383 -7.50 24.79 0.17
CA TRP A 383 -8.84 24.26 0.43
C TRP A 383 -9.21 24.37 1.92
N LEU A 384 -8.29 24.04 2.83
CA LEU A 384 -8.47 24.19 4.28
C LEU A 384 -8.72 25.64 4.67
N SER A 385 -7.93 26.59 4.16
CA SER A 385 -8.15 28.02 4.41
C SER A 385 -9.56 28.45 4.04
N GLY A 386 -10.04 28.06 2.85
CA GLY A 386 -11.41 28.35 2.42
C GLY A 386 -12.47 27.65 3.29
N ARG A 387 -12.24 26.40 3.69
CA ARG A 387 -13.17 25.62 4.53
C ARG A 387 -13.24 26.08 5.98
N LEU A 388 -12.16 26.64 6.50
CA LEU A 388 -12.06 27.21 7.85
C LEU A 388 -12.52 28.68 7.88
N GLY A 389 -12.97 29.25 6.76
CA GLY A 389 -13.49 30.62 6.70
C GLY A 389 -12.39 31.69 6.69
N MET A 390 -11.15 31.35 6.38
CA MET A 390 -10.05 32.31 6.25
C MET A 390 -10.20 33.05 4.91
N PHE A 391 -10.54 34.34 4.98
CA PHE A 391 -10.71 35.16 3.77
C PHE A 391 -9.37 35.35 3.03
N GLN A 392 -8.28 35.54 3.79
CA GLN A 392 -6.94 35.73 3.24
C GLN A 392 -5.87 35.27 4.23
N THR A 393 -5.01 34.37 3.80
CA THR A 393 -3.72 34.03 4.43
C THR A 393 -2.58 34.64 3.61
N HIS A 394 -1.44 34.90 4.23
CA HIS A 394 -0.19 35.25 3.50
C HIS A 394 0.25 34.12 2.57
N ALA A 395 0.19 32.87 3.07
CA ALA A 395 0.57 31.68 2.32
C ALA A 395 -0.32 30.47 2.70
N SER A 396 -0.75 29.72 1.70
CA SER A 396 -1.41 28.42 1.85
C SER A 396 -0.81 27.43 0.86
N CYS A 397 0.02 26.49 1.32
CA CYS A 397 0.70 25.56 0.41
C CYS A 397 0.88 24.15 0.99
N ASP A 398 1.00 23.19 0.07
CA ASP A 398 1.25 21.80 0.39
C ASP A 398 2.77 21.52 0.33
N ILE A 399 3.27 20.73 1.28
CA ILE A 399 4.66 20.29 1.36
C ILE A 399 4.71 18.78 1.20
N VAL A 400 5.31 18.32 0.10
CA VAL A 400 5.53 16.89 -0.17
C VAL A 400 6.92 16.50 0.32
N ALA A 401 7.02 16.17 1.61
CA ALA A 401 8.24 15.66 2.25
C ALA A 401 8.02 14.30 2.93
N ALA A 402 7.04 13.53 2.43
CA ALA A 402 6.69 12.19 2.91
C ALA A 402 6.70 12.09 4.45
N CYS A 403 7.36 11.07 5.00
CA CYS A 403 7.43 10.84 6.44
C CYS A 403 8.23 11.88 7.23
N ALA A 404 8.98 12.77 6.56
CA ALA A 404 9.64 13.92 7.20
C ALA A 404 8.76 15.18 7.17
N GLY A 405 7.46 15.05 6.85
CA GLY A 405 6.52 16.15 6.74
C GLY A 405 6.49 17.08 7.96
N LEU A 406 6.41 16.53 9.19
CA LEU A 406 6.36 17.37 10.41
C LEU A 406 7.60 18.26 10.55
N PRO A 407 8.87 17.76 10.54
CA PRO A 407 10.03 18.63 10.58
C PRO A 407 10.07 19.70 9.49
N TYR A 408 9.69 19.35 8.26
CA TYR A 408 9.64 20.31 7.16
C TYR A 408 8.58 21.39 7.42
N GLY A 409 7.36 21.00 7.75
CA GLY A 409 6.25 21.91 8.03
C GLY A 409 6.53 22.84 9.21
N LEU A 410 7.09 22.34 10.30
CA LEU A 410 7.47 23.18 11.44
C LEU A 410 8.63 24.12 11.09
N SER A 411 9.62 23.67 10.30
CA SER A 411 10.71 24.56 9.86
C SER A 411 10.21 25.70 8.99
N GLU A 412 9.26 25.45 8.08
CA GLU A 412 8.63 26.49 7.27
C GLU A 412 7.73 27.41 8.12
N ALA A 413 7.02 26.87 9.12
CA ALA A 413 6.24 27.70 10.04
C ALA A 413 7.14 28.69 10.80
N VAL A 414 8.32 28.27 11.27
CA VAL A 414 9.29 29.17 11.92
C VAL A 414 9.77 30.26 10.97
N ARG A 415 10.02 29.93 9.69
CA ARG A 415 10.41 30.90 8.66
C ARG A 415 9.28 31.90 8.39
N LEU A 416 8.06 31.42 8.12
CA LEU A 416 6.90 32.25 7.82
C LEU A 416 6.52 33.17 8.98
N LEU A 417 6.66 32.72 10.23
CA LEU A 417 6.43 33.56 11.42
C LEU A 417 7.24 34.86 11.42
N GLN A 418 8.42 34.88 10.79
CA GLN A 418 9.24 36.09 10.70
C GLN A 418 8.62 37.16 9.78
N GLU A 419 7.83 36.73 8.80
CA GLU A 419 7.17 37.60 7.82
C GLU A 419 5.79 38.02 8.28
N VAL A 420 5.00 37.08 8.81
CA VAL A 420 3.57 37.28 9.06
C VAL A 420 3.25 37.72 10.47
N GLU A 421 4.13 37.44 11.44
CA GLU A 421 3.94 37.73 12.88
C GLU A 421 2.55 37.31 13.41
N ARG A 422 1.99 36.23 12.84
CA ARG A 422 0.66 35.67 13.10
C ARG A 422 0.73 34.15 13.18
N PRO A 423 -0.16 33.48 13.91
CA PRO A 423 -0.17 32.02 13.99
C PRO A 423 -0.19 31.33 12.63
N VAL A 424 0.64 30.30 12.49
CA VAL A 424 0.71 29.41 11.33
C VAL A 424 0.08 28.08 11.70
N LEU A 425 -0.87 27.62 10.89
CA LEU A 425 -1.49 26.31 11.04
C LEU A 425 -0.70 25.29 10.21
N VAL A 426 -0.10 24.30 10.87
CA VAL A 426 0.62 23.20 10.23
C VAL A 426 -0.22 21.93 10.37
N VAL A 427 -0.65 21.36 9.26
CA VAL A 427 -1.46 20.14 9.22
C VAL A 427 -0.65 19.04 8.55
N CYS A 428 -0.52 17.88 9.19
CA CYS A 428 0.05 16.67 8.61
C CYS A 428 -1.07 15.66 8.43
N GLY A 429 -1.20 15.04 7.26
CA GLY A 429 -2.31 14.11 7.02
C GLY A 429 -2.00 13.09 5.95
N GLU A 430 -2.45 11.85 6.19
CA GLU A 430 -2.26 10.75 5.26
C GLU A 430 -3.48 9.83 5.17
N LYS A 431 -3.81 9.41 3.95
CA LYS A 431 -4.79 8.35 3.66
C LYS A 431 -4.14 7.30 2.76
N PHE A 432 -3.36 6.42 3.35
CA PHE A 432 -2.66 5.35 2.62
C PHE A 432 -3.57 4.20 2.26
N SER A 433 -4.69 3.98 2.96
CA SER A 433 -5.67 2.95 2.63
C SER A 433 -6.12 2.99 1.16
N ASP A 434 -6.14 4.17 0.53
CA ASP A 434 -6.45 4.35 -0.90
C ASP A 434 -5.31 4.01 -1.86
N LYS A 435 -4.07 3.95 -1.35
CA LYS A 435 -2.82 3.85 -2.12
C LYS A 435 -2.18 2.46 -2.01
N ILE A 436 -2.57 1.71 -0.98
CA ILE A 436 -2.19 0.32 -0.79
C ILE A 436 -2.97 -0.54 -1.79
N GLY A 437 -2.24 -1.27 -2.63
CA GLY A 437 -2.81 -2.34 -3.46
C GLY A 437 -2.46 -3.72 -2.94
N THR A 438 -2.21 -4.63 -3.86
CA THR A 438 -1.81 -6.02 -3.59
C THR A 438 -0.32 -6.16 -3.21
N VAL A 439 0.43 -5.05 -3.20
CA VAL A 439 1.87 -5.04 -2.89
C VAL A 439 2.10 -5.38 -1.43
N ARG A 440 2.74 -6.52 -1.19
CA ARG A 440 2.96 -7.09 0.14
C ARG A 440 3.64 -6.12 1.12
N THR A 441 4.75 -5.51 0.73
CA THR A 441 5.62 -4.78 1.68
C THR A 441 4.94 -3.54 2.26
N SER A 442 4.11 -2.84 1.49
CA SER A 442 3.39 -1.64 1.93
C SER A 442 2.13 -1.97 2.74
N ARG A 443 1.44 -3.06 2.41
CA ARG A 443 0.15 -3.43 3.00
C ARG A 443 0.17 -3.74 4.50
N MET A 444 1.31 -4.18 5.01
CA MET A 444 1.50 -4.45 6.44
C MET A 444 1.90 -3.20 7.25
N ILE A 445 2.10 -2.05 6.61
CA ILE A 445 2.78 -0.93 7.27
C ILE A 445 1.85 0.25 7.49
N PHE A 446 1.20 0.72 6.43
CA PHE A 446 0.58 2.03 6.45
C PHE A 446 -0.80 2.07 7.10
N GLY A 447 -1.07 3.18 7.78
CA GLY A 447 -2.34 3.59 8.39
C GLY A 447 -2.78 4.96 7.88
N ASP A 448 -3.97 5.39 8.27
CA ASP A 448 -4.53 6.71 7.98
C ASP A 448 -4.59 7.57 9.24
N GLY A 449 -4.47 8.88 9.08
CA GLY A 449 -4.64 9.83 10.18
C GLY A 449 -4.20 11.23 9.81
N ALA A 450 -4.60 12.18 10.65
CA ALA A 450 -4.19 13.58 10.52
C ALA A 450 -3.87 14.19 11.89
N ALA A 451 -3.05 15.23 11.87
CA ALA A 451 -2.75 16.04 13.03
C ALA A 451 -2.55 17.48 12.61
N ALA A 452 -2.93 18.41 13.48
CA ALA A 452 -2.74 19.84 13.25
C ALA A 452 -2.10 20.51 14.46
N VAL A 453 -1.15 21.39 14.19
CA VAL A 453 -0.40 22.17 15.17
C VAL A 453 -0.57 23.65 14.84
N VAL A 454 -0.90 24.46 15.83
CA VAL A 454 -0.88 25.93 15.69
C VAL A 454 0.42 26.43 16.28
N VAL A 455 1.22 27.12 15.46
CA VAL A 455 2.49 27.73 15.87
C VAL A 455 2.34 29.24 15.83
N GLY A 456 2.32 29.87 17.01
CA GLY A 456 2.16 31.31 17.18
C GLY A 456 3.46 32.05 17.51
N PRO A 457 3.46 33.39 17.44
CA PRO A 457 4.53 34.18 18.03
C PRO A 457 4.50 34.06 19.56
N ALA A 458 5.64 33.73 20.16
CA ALA A 458 5.79 33.75 21.62
C ALA A 458 5.71 35.20 22.14
N PRO A 459 5.28 35.40 23.41
CA PRO A 459 5.33 36.70 24.05
C PRO A 459 6.74 37.31 23.98
N ALA A 460 6.84 38.64 23.92
CA ALA A 460 8.11 39.33 23.87
C ALA A 460 9.02 38.90 25.04
N GLY A 461 10.25 38.48 24.73
CA GLY A 461 11.23 38.01 25.71
C GLY A 461 11.06 36.56 26.17
N ALA A 462 10.02 35.85 25.74
CA ALA A 462 9.87 34.43 26.03
C ALA A 462 10.81 33.56 25.18
N ALA A 463 11.24 32.43 25.74
CA ALA A 463 11.98 31.41 25.00
C ALA A 463 11.03 30.71 23.99
N PRO A 464 11.56 30.18 22.87
CA PRO A 464 10.74 29.44 21.92
C PRO A 464 10.45 28.03 22.41
N ASP A 465 9.32 27.48 21.98
CA ASP A 465 9.01 26.07 22.16
C ASP A 465 9.76 25.21 21.13
N ILE A 466 10.00 25.71 19.91
CA ILE A 466 10.87 25.04 18.94
C ILE A 466 12.30 25.59 19.11
N GLU A 467 13.19 24.80 19.69
CA GLU A 467 14.56 25.23 20.04
C GLU A 467 15.54 25.01 18.89
N TYR A 468 15.47 23.86 18.24
CA TYR A 468 16.32 23.50 17.10
C TYR A 468 15.53 22.78 16.03
N TYR A 469 15.96 22.92 14.78
CA TYR A 469 15.53 22.04 13.71
C TYR A 469 16.64 21.80 12.69
N GLN A 470 16.49 20.74 11.91
CA GLN A 470 17.27 20.51 10.70
C GLN A 470 16.43 19.73 9.69
N THR A 471 16.66 19.99 8.40
CA THR A 471 16.03 19.30 7.28
C THR A 471 17.09 18.90 6.26
N TYR A 472 16.99 17.68 5.73
CA TYR A 472 17.90 17.12 4.73
C TYR A 472 17.09 16.55 3.58
N ALA A 473 17.62 16.71 2.38
CA ALA A 473 17.09 16.07 1.19
C ALA A 473 18.21 15.36 0.42
N SER A 474 17.81 14.35 -0.34
CA SER A 474 18.65 13.54 -1.21
C SER A 474 19.65 12.64 -0.48
N GLY A 475 20.45 11.94 -1.28
CA GLY A 475 21.39 10.91 -0.86
C GLY A 475 21.75 10.01 -2.04
N PRO A 476 22.27 8.80 -1.78
CA PRO A 476 22.38 7.76 -2.79
C PRO A 476 21.03 7.53 -3.48
N MET A 477 21.02 7.37 -4.80
CA MET A 477 19.76 7.18 -5.54
C MET A 477 18.98 5.93 -5.12
N SER A 478 19.67 4.90 -4.61
CA SER A 478 19.01 3.72 -4.01
C SER A 478 18.14 4.09 -2.81
N GLU A 479 18.55 5.07 -2.00
CA GLU A 479 17.75 5.58 -0.89
C GLU A 479 16.65 6.53 -1.37
N VAL A 480 16.91 7.31 -2.43
CA VAL A 480 15.95 8.24 -3.03
C VAL A 480 14.70 7.51 -3.52
N ASP A 481 14.90 6.45 -4.30
CA ASP A 481 13.82 5.61 -4.86
C ASP A 481 13.46 4.43 -3.94
N SER A 482 13.82 4.48 -2.65
CA SER A 482 13.55 3.38 -1.70
C SER A 482 12.05 3.22 -1.37
N ILE A 483 11.25 4.27 -1.59
CA ILE A 483 9.79 4.24 -1.50
C ILE A 483 9.26 5.05 -2.68
N VAL A 484 8.43 4.43 -3.52
CA VAL A 484 7.93 5.04 -4.76
C VAL A 484 6.41 4.95 -4.80
N TRP A 485 5.77 6.08 -5.06
CA TRP A 485 4.34 6.18 -5.33
C TRP A 485 4.02 7.42 -6.20
N PRO A 486 3.21 7.29 -7.27
CA PRO A 486 2.79 6.04 -7.90
C PRO A 486 3.98 5.29 -8.52
N ASN A 487 3.98 3.96 -8.45
CA ASN A 487 5.01 3.13 -9.07
C ASN A 487 4.42 2.31 -10.25
N PRO A 488 4.68 2.67 -11.52
CA PRO A 488 4.20 1.97 -12.70
C PRO A 488 4.54 0.48 -12.73
N ASP A 489 5.72 0.12 -12.23
CA ASP A 489 6.14 -1.28 -12.19
C ASP A 489 5.25 -2.09 -11.24
N PHE A 490 4.56 -1.43 -10.30
CA PHE A 490 3.70 -2.03 -9.28
C PHE A 490 2.24 -1.63 -9.42
N ASP A 491 1.76 -1.42 -10.65
CA ASP A 491 0.36 -1.07 -10.90
C ASP A 491 -0.07 0.19 -10.10
N ASN A 492 0.84 1.17 -10.11
CA ASN A 492 0.74 2.44 -9.41
C ASN A 492 0.51 2.36 -7.89
N ASN A 493 0.65 1.18 -7.29
CA ASN A 493 0.57 1.00 -5.85
C ASN A 493 1.84 1.54 -5.19
N ILE A 494 1.73 1.92 -3.91
CA ILE A 494 2.90 2.31 -3.13
C ILE A 494 3.82 1.10 -2.90
N THR A 495 5.10 1.29 -3.20
CA THR A 495 6.13 0.26 -3.11
C THR A 495 7.21 0.67 -2.14
N VAL A 496 7.64 -0.28 -1.31
CA VAL A 496 8.70 -0.10 -0.30
C VAL A 496 9.80 -1.12 -0.55
N TYR A 497 11.02 -0.64 -0.81
CA TYR A 497 12.24 -1.43 -0.99
C TYR A 497 12.98 -1.53 0.35
N GLY A 498 12.74 -2.63 1.06
CA GLY A 498 13.13 -2.79 2.47
C GLY A 498 14.62 -2.59 2.79
N PRO A 499 15.57 -3.19 2.03
CA PRO A 499 17.00 -2.99 2.26
C PRO A 499 17.44 -1.53 2.13
N GLU A 500 16.93 -0.83 1.11
CA GLU A 500 17.25 0.55 0.82
C GLU A 500 16.65 1.49 1.88
N VAL A 501 15.41 1.23 2.32
CA VAL A 501 14.80 1.95 3.45
C VAL A 501 15.60 1.76 4.74
N LYS A 502 16.10 0.55 5.01
CA LYS A 502 16.98 0.29 6.17
C LYS A 502 18.27 1.11 6.12
N ALA A 503 18.90 1.20 4.95
CA ALA A 503 20.10 2.01 4.74
C ALA A 503 19.82 3.51 4.98
N LEU A 504 18.71 4.00 4.42
CA LEU A 504 18.20 5.35 4.62
C LEU A 504 18.01 5.70 6.10
N VAL A 505 17.24 4.88 6.83
CA VAL A 505 16.94 5.12 8.26
C VAL A 505 18.23 5.11 9.08
N LYS A 506 19.11 4.13 8.84
CA LYS A 506 20.40 4.05 9.52
C LYS A 506 21.22 5.33 9.31
N ARG A 507 21.32 5.83 8.08
CA ARG A 507 22.11 7.02 7.75
C ARG A 507 21.57 8.26 8.46
N TYR A 508 20.30 8.59 8.28
CA TYR A 508 19.72 9.80 8.85
C TYR A 508 19.68 9.77 10.37
N LEU A 509 19.26 8.66 11.00
CA LEU A 509 19.23 8.58 12.45
C LEU A 509 20.62 8.77 13.07
N THR A 510 21.64 8.11 12.49
CA THR A 510 23.04 8.29 12.92
C THR A 510 23.51 9.73 12.78
N GLN A 511 23.18 10.39 11.66
CA GLN A 511 23.54 11.77 11.41
C GLN A 511 22.90 12.72 12.44
N MET A 512 21.60 12.60 12.66
CA MET A 512 20.86 13.47 13.59
C MET A 512 21.37 13.34 15.02
N ILE A 513 21.63 12.11 15.48
CA ILE A 513 22.16 11.85 16.84
C ILE A 513 23.54 12.51 17.01
N ARG A 514 24.42 12.38 16.01
CA ARG A 514 25.74 13.04 16.04
C ARG A 514 25.64 14.57 16.08
N GLU A 515 24.69 15.14 15.36
CA GLU A 515 24.46 16.58 15.38
C GLU A 515 23.98 17.06 16.76
N LEU A 516 23.03 16.36 17.38
CA LEU A 516 22.57 16.68 18.74
C LEU A 516 23.67 16.49 19.79
N ASP A 517 24.54 15.48 19.63
CA ASP A 517 25.64 15.25 20.58
C ASP A 517 26.74 16.31 20.47
N ALA A 518 26.93 16.90 19.28
CA ALA A 518 27.90 17.98 19.06
C ALA A 518 27.40 19.36 19.53
N LEU A 519 26.10 19.52 19.77
CA LEU A 519 25.51 20.77 20.25
C LEU A 519 25.52 20.81 21.79
N PRO A 520 25.80 21.96 22.41
CA PRO A 520 25.68 22.10 23.86
C PRO A 520 24.22 22.10 24.31
N SER A 521 23.95 21.57 25.50
CA SER A 521 22.65 21.71 26.16
C SER A 521 22.33 23.19 26.37
N PRO A 522 21.10 23.64 26.04
CA PRO A 522 20.68 25.00 26.31
C PRO A 522 20.50 25.29 27.80
N ASP A 523 20.44 24.26 28.65
CA ASP A 523 20.37 24.41 30.11
C ASP A 523 21.77 24.57 30.74
N GLY A 524 22.83 24.54 29.93
CA GLY A 524 24.22 24.65 30.39
C GLY A 524 24.77 23.37 31.04
N GLY A 525 25.85 23.53 31.82
CA GLY A 525 26.43 22.43 32.62
C GLY A 525 27.30 21.42 31.86
N GLY A 526 27.81 21.77 30.68
CA GLY A 526 28.76 20.92 29.93
C GLY A 526 28.16 19.66 29.28
N ARG A 527 26.84 19.49 29.30
CA ARG A 527 26.12 18.39 28.65
C ARG A 527 25.87 18.69 27.18
N SER A 528 25.72 17.65 26.35
CA SER A 528 25.24 17.81 24.98
C SER A 528 23.73 18.04 24.92
N LEU A 529 23.21 18.53 23.79
CA LEU A 529 21.78 18.68 23.55
C LEU A 529 21.09 17.32 23.59
N LEU A 530 21.74 16.27 23.06
CA LEU A 530 21.24 14.90 23.15
C LEU A 530 20.98 14.46 24.59
N GLN A 531 21.91 14.74 25.51
CA GLN A 531 21.79 14.42 26.93
C GLN A 531 20.70 15.24 27.65
N ALA A 532 20.19 16.30 27.01
CA ALA A 532 19.16 17.16 27.57
C ALA A 532 17.75 16.82 27.04
N ILE A 533 17.62 15.80 26.19
CA ILE A 533 16.34 15.30 25.68
C ILE A 533 15.66 14.42 26.75
N ASP A 534 14.42 14.74 27.08
CA ASP A 534 13.58 13.95 27.99
C ASP A 534 12.99 12.71 27.27
N LEU A 535 12.49 12.89 26.05
CA LEU A 535 11.81 11.84 25.29
C LEU A 535 12.07 11.97 23.79
N ILE A 536 12.20 10.83 23.11
CA ILE A 536 12.41 10.73 21.67
C ILE A 536 11.15 10.17 21.04
N VAL A 537 10.53 10.92 20.13
CA VAL A 537 9.33 10.50 19.40
C VAL A 537 9.68 10.42 17.91
N PRO A 538 10.24 9.28 17.46
CA PRO A 538 10.66 9.13 16.07
C PRO A 538 9.48 8.94 15.14
N HIS A 539 9.73 9.09 13.83
CA HIS A 539 8.80 8.61 12.81
C HIS A 539 8.46 7.13 13.03
N GLN A 540 7.16 6.83 12.99
CA GLN A 540 6.60 5.50 13.25
C GLN A 540 6.65 4.64 11.97
N ALA A 541 7.85 4.31 11.50
CA ALA A 541 8.05 3.55 10.25
C ALA A 541 7.85 2.04 10.43
N ASN A 542 8.57 1.48 11.40
CA ASN A 542 8.64 0.07 11.78
C ASN A 542 9.41 0.03 13.11
N LYS A 543 8.75 -0.38 14.19
CA LYS A 543 9.33 -0.30 15.54
C LYS A 543 10.61 -1.11 15.65
N THR A 544 10.59 -2.36 15.18
CA THR A 544 11.72 -3.29 15.26
C THR A 544 12.98 -2.69 14.61
N MET A 545 12.83 -2.09 13.43
CA MET A 545 13.91 -1.45 12.68
C MET A 545 14.43 -0.19 13.38
N VAL A 546 13.53 0.71 13.82
CA VAL A 546 13.94 1.97 14.45
C VAL A 546 14.64 1.72 15.79
N VAL A 547 14.11 0.82 16.63
CA VAL A 547 14.74 0.44 17.90
C VAL A 547 16.13 -0.16 17.67
N HIS A 548 16.30 -1.01 16.66
CA HIS A 548 17.60 -1.60 16.33
C HIS A 548 18.64 -0.53 16.00
N TYR A 549 18.31 0.42 15.12
CA TYR A 549 19.26 1.49 14.74
C TYR A 549 19.46 2.54 15.83
N ALA A 550 18.43 2.85 16.62
CA ALA A 550 18.55 3.75 17.77
C ALA A 550 19.52 3.19 18.83
N LYS A 551 19.39 1.89 19.17
CA LYS A 551 20.34 1.19 20.06
C LYS A 551 21.76 1.21 19.50
N ALA A 552 21.93 0.92 18.20
CA ALA A 552 23.23 0.93 17.54
C ALA A 552 23.87 2.34 17.52
N ALA A 553 23.06 3.40 17.62
CA ALA A 553 23.51 4.78 17.71
C ALA A 553 23.64 5.29 19.16
N GLY A 554 23.48 4.43 20.17
CA GLY A 554 23.72 4.75 21.58
C GLY A 554 22.51 5.29 22.35
N LEU A 555 21.29 5.24 21.79
CA LEU A 555 20.08 5.67 22.48
C LEU A 555 19.51 4.58 23.38
N ALA A 556 19.00 4.97 24.55
CA ALA A 556 18.29 4.07 25.45
C ALA A 556 16.87 3.77 24.89
N PRO A 557 16.47 2.50 24.76
CA PRO A 557 15.15 2.14 24.24
C PRO A 557 13.98 2.73 25.03
N GLU A 558 14.18 2.93 26.32
CA GLU A 558 13.18 3.43 27.26
C GLU A 558 12.87 4.92 27.04
N GLN A 559 13.76 5.65 26.35
CA GLN A 559 13.53 7.03 25.94
C GLN A 559 12.74 7.16 24.63
N LEU A 560 12.46 6.05 23.94
CA LEU A 560 11.72 6.04 22.67
C LEU A 560 10.24 5.79 22.93
N TYR A 561 9.38 6.64 22.38
CA TYR A 561 7.93 6.41 22.38
C TYR A 561 7.43 5.89 21.02
N PHE A 562 6.57 4.87 21.06
CA PHE A 562 5.91 4.31 19.89
C PHE A 562 4.41 4.09 20.17
N ASN A 563 3.60 4.37 19.15
CA ASN A 563 2.19 3.98 19.08
C ASN A 563 1.86 3.19 17.79
N ILE A 564 2.88 2.92 16.95
CA ILE A 564 2.75 2.22 15.67
C ILE A 564 2.04 0.86 15.79
N GLU A 565 2.14 0.22 16.97
CA GLU A 565 1.48 -1.04 17.29
C GLU A 565 -0.05 -0.95 17.07
N ARG A 566 -0.62 0.23 17.35
CA ARG A 566 -2.06 0.48 17.36
C ARG A 566 -2.56 1.25 16.14
N VAL A 567 -1.71 2.06 15.51
CA VAL A 567 -2.14 2.98 14.44
C VAL A 567 -1.49 2.69 13.09
N GLY A 568 -0.41 1.91 13.05
CA GLY A 568 0.41 1.73 11.85
C GLY A 568 1.23 2.98 11.50
N ASN A 569 1.82 2.98 10.30
CA ASN A 569 2.61 4.09 9.80
C ASN A 569 1.72 5.11 9.08
N THR A 570 1.56 6.29 9.68
CA THR A 570 0.79 7.42 9.16
C THR A 570 1.68 8.53 8.58
N SER A 571 2.86 8.18 8.05
CA SER A 571 3.86 9.07 7.41
C SER A 571 4.01 10.41 8.15
N SER A 572 3.64 11.53 7.53
CA SER A 572 3.81 12.88 8.08
C SER A 572 3.05 13.09 9.39
N ALA A 573 1.91 12.42 9.57
CA ALA A 573 1.09 12.48 10.78
C ALA A 573 1.63 11.60 11.92
N SER A 574 2.63 10.74 11.68
CA SER A 574 3.05 9.74 12.66
C SER A 574 3.63 10.31 13.94
N ILE A 575 4.49 11.32 13.82
CA ILE A 575 5.14 11.94 14.98
C ILE A 575 4.11 12.72 15.81
N PRO A 576 3.28 13.62 15.25
CA PRO A 576 2.31 14.34 16.06
C PRO A 576 1.22 13.42 16.66
N LEU A 577 0.83 12.35 15.98
CA LEU A 577 -0.05 11.32 16.56
C LEU A 577 0.60 10.60 17.74
N ALA A 578 1.87 10.24 17.63
CA ALA A 578 2.61 9.61 18.72
C ALA A 578 2.81 10.57 19.91
N ILE A 579 3.03 11.87 19.67
CA ILE A 579 3.08 12.88 20.73
C ILE A 579 1.73 12.98 21.45
N TYR A 580 0.63 13.02 20.70
CA TYR A 580 -0.71 13.02 21.28
C TYR A 580 -0.91 11.81 22.19
N ASP A 581 -0.64 10.60 21.68
CA ASP A 581 -0.79 9.37 22.48
C ASP A 581 0.17 9.33 23.67
N ALA A 582 1.38 9.88 23.56
CA ALA A 582 2.33 9.96 24.68
C ALA A 582 1.80 10.84 25.84
N VAL A 583 1.04 11.90 25.53
CA VAL A 583 0.34 12.69 26.55
C VAL A 583 -0.81 11.88 27.16
N GLN A 584 -1.62 11.21 26.34
CA GLN A 584 -2.74 10.38 26.83
C GLN A 584 -2.26 9.21 27.71
N ASP A 585 -1.14 8.60 27.34
CA ASP A 585 -0.50 7.50 28.08
C ASP A 585 0.26 7.98 29.34
N GLY A 586 0.27 9.30 29.63
CA GLY A 586 0.97 9.89 30.77
C GLY A 586 2.49 9.82 30.67
N LYS A 587 3.04 9.58 29.47
CA LYS A 587 4.50 9.61 29.21
C LYS A 587 5.02 11.04 29.10
N ILE A 588 4.17 11.97 28.68
CA ILE A 588 4.41 13.41 28.75
C ILE A 588 3.38 14.00 29.72
N ASP A 589 3.78 14.16 30.98
CA ASP A 589 2.93 14.62 32.09
C ASP A 589 3.29 16.03 32.58
N ARG A 590 4.39 16.58 32.08
CA ARG A 590 4.92 17.93 32.35
C ARG A 590 5.57 18.49 31.09
N PRO A 591 5.94 19.78 31.07
CA PRO A 591 6.82 20.30 30.03
C PRO A 591 8.10 19.46 29.89
N MET A 592 8.33 18.92 28.69
CA MET A 592 9.45 18.03 28.34
C MET A 592 10.13 18.49 27.06
N ARG A 593 11.45 18.31 26.97
CA ARG A 593 12.22 18.51 25.72
C ARG A 593 12.18 17.24 24.89
N LEU A 594 11.54 17.33 23.73
CA LEU A 594 11.34 16.23 22.79
C LEU A 594 12.33 16.32 21.64
N PHE A 595 12.85 15.16 21.21
CA PHE A 595 13.53 15.00 19.92
C PHE A 595 12.61 14.23 18.96
N ALA A 596 12.28 14.85 17.84
CA ALA A 596 11.32 14.33 16.86
C ALA A 596 11.97 14.07 15.49
N PRO A 597 12.73 12.95 15.31
CA PRO A 597 13.37 12.63 14.05
C PRO A 597 12.39 12.01 13.03
N GLY A 598 12.32 12.58 11.82
CA GLY A 598 11.56 12.07 10.68
C GLY A 598 12.46 11.71 9.49
N PHE A 599 12.09 10.67 8.75
CA PHE A 599 12.82 10.18 7.57
C PHE A 599 11.90 9.39 6.64
N GLY A 600 12.02 9.57 5.32
CA GLY A 600 11.14 8.94 4.34
C GLY A 600 11.58 9.09 2.88
N ALA A 601 10.64 8.80 1.97
CA ALA A 601 10.83 8.80 0.51
C ALA A 601 11.44 10.11 -0.04
N GLY A 602 12.34 10.04 -1.03
CA GLY A 602 12.86 11.23 -1.73
C GLY A 602 14.39 11.35 -1.90
N ALA A 603 15.28 10.86 -1.04
CA ALA A 603 15.11 10.60 0.37
C ALA A 603 15.07 11.93 1.11
N VAL A 604 14.22 12.03 2.10
CA VAL A 604 14.15 13.22 2.96
C VAL A 604 14.29 12.80 4.42
N GLY A 605 14.88 13.67 5.21
CA GLY A 605 15.01 13.51 6.65
C GLY A 605 14.96 14.86 7.34
N GLY A 606 14.69 14.87 8.63
CA GLY A 606 14.79 16.07 9.42
C GLY A 606 14.43 15.80 10.87
N TYR A 607 14.65 16.78 11.72
CA TYR A 607 14.18 16.72 13.10
C TYR A 607 13.80 18.09 13.61
N VAL A 608 13.02 18.06 14.68
CA VAL A 608 12.78 19.21 15.54
C VAL A 608 13.12 18.81 16.96
N VAL A 609 13.80 19.70 17.68
CA VAL A 609 13.91 19.65 19.14
C VAL A 609 13.01 20.74 19.69
N MET A 610 12.03 20.33 20.50
CA MET A 610 11.01 21.24 21.01
C MET A 610 10.66 20.97 22.46
N ARG A 611 10.23 22.00 23.19
CA ARG A 611 9.62 21.89 24.51
C ARG A 611 8.10 21.76 24.33
N LEU A 612 7.56 20.61 24.74
CA LEU A 612 6.13 20.35 24.66
C LEU A 612 5.52 20.43 26.07
N ASP A 613 4.54 21.31 26.24
CA ASP A 613 3.66 21.31 27.41
C ASP A 613 2.43 20.43 27.10
N PRO A 614 2.13 19.38 27.89
CA PRO A 614 0.96 18.53 27.64
C PRO A 614 -0.36 19.30 27.63
N ALA A 615 -0.43 20.48 28.24
CA ALA A 615 -1.61 21.32 28.24
C ALA A 615 -2.03 21.82 26.83
N ILE A 616 -1.13 21.83 25.84
CA ILE A 616 -1.46 22.24 24.47
C ILE A 616 -2.20 21.16 23.68
N VAL A 617 -2.15 19.91 24.13
CA VAL A 617 -2.79 18.80 23.42
C VAL A 617 -4.31 18.87 23.62
N ALA A 618 -5.06 18.81 22.53
CA ALA A 618 -6.52 18.73 22.55
C ALA A 618 -6.96 17.44 23.27
N LYS A 619 -8.15 17.48 23.88
CA LYS A 619 -8.70 16.32 24.59
C LYS A 619 -9.63 15.52 23.69
#